data_AF-A0A6B3NAZ2-F1
#
_entry.id   AF-A0A6B3NAZ2-F1
#
_cell.length_a   1.000
_cell.length_b   1.000
_cell.length_c   1.000
_cell.angle_alpha   90.00
_cell.angle_beta   90.00
_cell.angle_gamma   90.00
#
_symmetry.space_group_name_H-M   'P 1'
#
loop_
_entity.id
_entity.type
_entity.pdbx_description
1 polymer ?
#
loop_
_entity_poly.entity_id
_entity_poly.type
_entity_poly.pdbx_seq_one_letter_code
_entity_poly.pdbx_strand_id
1 'polypeptide(L)'
;MKRAIVILSASIWGVAAPGVMAIELSDGTVWFEKSPRLLKITTTYSQIYLRGSTYYFTLELPQDVGEQLGKVVINQRQGFEDIRFKLEDTRAFVETDGERGESLTIEETTQDAQTGAIAVTFGQAVDPGTTVTVGLRPIRNPITSGAYIFGVTAFPAGEKSHGIYLGSRSIRFTEGDEIDSRRH
;
A
#
# COMPACT_ATOMS: atom_id res chain seq x y z
N MET A 1 36.64 11.88 65.49
CA MET A 1 37.46 11.81 64.27
C MET A 1 36.71 10.97 63.23
N LYS A 2 36.73 11.44 61.98
CA LYS A 2 36.17 10.84 60.75
C LYS A 2 36.53 9.33 60.66
N ARG A 3 35.69 8.46 60.08
CA ARG A 3 35.62 8.25 58.61
C ARG A 3 34.35 7.49 58.21
N ALA A 4 33.70 8.02 57.17
CA ALA A 4 32.64 7.40 56.40
C ALA A 4 33.20 6.34 55.45
N ILE A 5 32.40 5.31 55.16
CA ILE A 5 32.54 4.48 53.96
C ILE A 5 31.17 4.46 53.28
N VAL A 6 31.15 5.00 52.07
CA VAL A 6 30.06 5.00 51.09
C VAL A 6 30.24 3.74 50.23
N ILE A 7 29.15 3.01 49.97
CA ILE A 7 29.12 2.02 48.89
C ILE A 7 28.01 2.46 47.93
N LEU A 8 28.45 2.93 46.76
CA LEU A 8 27.65 3.14 45.56
C LEU A 8 27.39 1.78 44.90
N SER A 9 26.16 1.52 44.49
CA SER A 9 25.86 0.56 43.41
C SER A 9 24.79 1.15 42.51
N ALA A 10 25.16 1.29 41.24
CA ALA A 10 24.49 2.03 40.19
C ALA A 10 23.11 1.48 39.82
N SER A 11 22.12 2.36 39.73
CA SER A 11 20.84 2.08 39.06
C SER A 11 21.02 2.35 37.57
N ILE A 12 20.87 1.31 36.75
CA ILE A 12 20.79 1.42 35.29
C ILE A 12 19.49 2.16 34.96
N TRP A 13 19.59 3.36 34.42
CA TRP A 13 18.44 4.08 33.87
C TRP A 13 18.08 3.42 32.54
N GLY A 14 17.01 2.63 32.54
CA GLY A 14 16.32 2.25 31.31
C GLY A 14 15.74 3.50 30.69
N VAL A 15 16.31 3.94 29.57
CA VAL A 15 15.74 5.02 28.76
C VAL A 15 14.47 4.45 28.14
N ALA A 16 13.31 4.80 28.68
CA ALA A 16 12.05 4.58 27.99
C ALA A 16 12.12 5.40 26.70
N ALA A 17 12.16 4.72 25.55
CA ALA A 17 11.96 5.39 24.28
C ALA A 17 10.59 6.07 24.32
N PRO A 18 10.46 7.35 23.94
CA PRO A 18 9.16 7.97 23.83
C PRO A 18 8.38 7.18 22.77
N GLY A 19 7.32 6.51 23.21
CA GLY A 19 6.31 6.01 22.31
C GLY A 19 5.80 7.19 21.49
N VAL A 20 5.82 7.05 20.17
CA VAL A 20 5.16 7.99 19.27
C VAL A 20 3.72 8.09 19.73
N MET A 21 3.34 9.27 20.21
CA MET A 21 2.00 9.53 20.73
C MET A 21 1.04 9.48 19.56
N ALA A 22 0.40 8.34 19.36
CA ALA A 22 -0.70 8.22 18.44
C ALA A 22 -1.71 9.34 18.71
N ILE A 23 -2.11 10.08 17.67
CA ILE A 23 -3.26 10.98 17.77
C ILE A 23 -4.51 10.10 17.69
N GLU A 24 -4.77 9.38 18.76
CA GLU A 24 -6.05 8.73 19.00
C GLU A 24 -7.01 9.83 19.47
N LEU A 25 -8.05 10.12 18.68
CA LEU A 25 -9.12 10.98 19.18
C LEU A 25 -9.77 10.33 20.39
N SER A 26 -10.43 11.12 21.24
CA SER A 26 -11.12 10.64 22.43
C SER A 26 -12.18 9.53 22.17
N ASP A 27 -12.53 9.25 20.91
CA ASP A 27 -13.44 8.18 20.49
C ASP A 27 -12.73 6.88 20.03
N GLY A 28 -11.41 6.87 20.06
CA GLY A 28 -10.55 5.75 19.65
C GLY A 28 -10.17 5.75 18.16
N THR A 29 -10.47 6.82 17.42
CA THR A 29 -10.16 6.88 15.99
C THR A 29 -8.70 7.26 15.75
N VAL A 30 -8.01 6.45 14.96
CA VAL A 30 -6.60 6.63 14.57
C VAL A 30 -6.49 7.33 13.22
N TRP A 31 -5.59 8.31 13.14
CA TRP A 31 -5.33 9.13 11.94
C TRP A 31 -3.83 9.19 11.67
N PHE A 32 -3.46 9.32 10.40
CA PHE A 32 -2.10 9.73 10.07
C PHE A 32 -1.86 11.20 10.47
N GLU A 33 -0.70 11.50 11.04
CA GLU A 33 -0.26 12.88 11.31
C GLU A 33 0.11 13.62 10.02
N LYS A 34 0.71 12.89 9.07
CA LYS A 34 0.99 13.37 7.71
C LYS A 34 0.49 12.39 6.68
N SER A 35 0.06 12.90 5.53
CA SER A 35 -0.45 12.05 4.47
C SER A 35 0.66 11.16 3.88
N PRO A 36 0.43 9.84 3.76
CA PRO A 36 1.14 9.01 2.79
C PRO A 36 1.01 9.58 1.38
N ARG A 37 1.77 9.05 0.41
CA ARG A 37 1.76 9.56 -0.97
C ARG A 37 1.65 8.45 -1.99
N LEU A 38 0.80 8.64 -2.99
CA LEU A 38 0.75 7.76 -4.16
C LEU A 38 1.84 8.17 -5.17
N LEU A 39 2.93 7.40 -5.21
CA LEU A 39 4.07 7.68 -6.09
C LEU A 39 3.76 7.34 -7.54
N LYS A 40 3.27 6.12 -7.82
CA LYS A 40 3.03 5.64 -9.18
C LYS A 40 1.98 4.53 -9.21
N ILE A 41 1.34 4.40 -10.36
CA ILE A 41 0.56 3.21 -10.74
C ILE A 41 1.13 2.73 -12.07
N THR A 42 1.55 1.47 -12.13
CA THR A 42 2.16 0.87 -13.32
C THR A 42 1.52 -0.47 -13.64
N THR A 43 1.74 -0.97 -14.85
CA THR A 43 1.35 -2.34 -15.25
C THR A 43 2.54 -3.01 -15.91
N THR A 44 2.69 -4.32 -15.72
CA THR A 44 3.71 -5.11 -16.45
C THR A 44 3.44 -5.11 -17.96
N TYR A 45 2.16 -5.10 -18.36
CA TYR A 45 1.75 -5.07 -19.76
C TYR A 45 0.51 -4.20 -19.93
N SER A 46 0.51 -3.34 -20.94
CA SER A 46 -0.57 -2.41 -21.25
C SER A 46 -1.36 -2.78 -22.51
N GLN A 47 -1.12 -3.94 -23.12
CA GLN A 47 -1.92 -4.38 -24.27
C GLN A 47 -3.32 -4.82 -23.81
N ILE A 48 -4.36 -4.42 -24.53
CA ILE A 48 -5.73 -4.92 -24.33
C ILE A 48 -5.80 -6.45 -24.49
N TYR A 49 -6.79 -7.09 -23.90
CA TYR A 49 -7.03 -8.55 -23.86
C TYR A 49 -5.95 -9.41 -23.19
N LEU A 50 -4.75 -8.88 -22.95
CA LEU A 50 -3.62 -9.67 -22.47
C LEU A 50 -3.87 -10.23 -21.07
N ARG A 51 -3.54 -11.51 -20.88
CA ARG A 51 -3.55 -12.17 -19.57
C ARG A 51 -2.17 -12.07 -18.92
N GLY A 52 -2.15 -12.21 -17.59
CA GLY A 52 -0.89 -12.31 -16.84
C GLY A 52 -0.22 -10.98 -16.52
N SER A 53 -0.89 -9.86 -16.80
CA SER A 53 -0.48 -8.54 -16.29
C SER A 53 -0.55 -8.48 -14.77
N THR A 54 0.19 -7.55 -14.18
CA THR A 54 0.02 -7.15 -12.77
C THR A 54 0.05 -5.64 -12.69
N TYR A 55 -0.91 -5.05 -11.97
CA TYR A 55 -0.98 -3.62 -11.75
C TYR A 55 -0.38 -3.31 -10.39
N TYR A 56 0.64 -2.46 -10.37
CA TYR A 56 1.37 -2.09 -9.18
C TYR A 56 0.98 -0.68 -8.72
N PHE A 57 0.67 -0.56 -7.44
CA PHE A 57 0.32 0.67 -6.76
C PHE A 57 1.40 0.93 -5.73
N THR A 58 2.27 1.90 -6.00
CA THR A 58 3.41 2.20 -5.12
C THR A 58 3.13 3.45 -4.31
N LEU A 59 3.28 3.32 -3.00
CA LEU A 59 3.00 4.35 -2.02
C LEU A 59 4.25 4.60 -1.17
N GLU A 60 4.51 5.87 -0.88
CA GLU A 60 5.49 6.28 0.12
C GLU A 60 4.79 6.55 1.44
N LEU A 61 5.31 5.95 2.51
CA LEU A 61 4.94 6.25 3.88
C LEU A 61 6.08 7.08 4.49
N PRO A 62 5.92 8.41 4.64
CA PRO A 62 6.98 9.25 5.21
C PRO A 62 7.39 8.81 6.62
N GLN A 63 8.63 9.09 7.01
CA GLN A 63 9.12 8.75 8.37
C GLN A 63 8.33 9.46 9.48
N ASP A 64 7.76 10.62 9.17
CA ASP A 64 6.97 11.47 10.06
C ASP A 64 5.46 11.39 9.80
N VAL A 65 5.00 10.25 9.26
CA VAL A 65 3.56 9.96 9.05
C VAL A 65 2.78 9.80 10.38
N GLY A 66 3.48 9.57 11.49
CA GLY A 66 2.92 9.29 12.81
C GLY A 66 2.56 7.82 13.00
N GLU A 67 1.70 7.28 12.13
CA GLU A 67 1.12 5.94 12.28
C GLU A 67 1.60 4.92 11.24
N GLN A 68 1.66 3.64 11.63
CA GLN A 68 1.93 2.55 10.70
C GLN A 68 0.76 2.36 9.73
N LEU A 69 1.04 1.92 8.50
CA LEU A 69 0.02 1.63 7.49
C LEU A 69 -0.57 0.23 7.71
N GLY A 70 -1.87 0.15 7.99
CA GLY A 70 -2.56 -1.14 8.19
C GLY A 70 -3.29 -1.66 6.96
N LYS A 71 -3.84 -0.76 6.13
CA LYS A 71 -4.69 -1.14 5.00
C LYS A 71 -4.62 -0.14 3.86
N VAL A 72 -4.73 -0.65 2.63
CA VAL A 72 -4.89 0.16 1.41
C VAL A 72 -6.16 -0.25 0.70
N VAL A 73 -6.94 0.74 0.26
CA VAL A 73 -8.12 0.53 -0.60
C VAL A 73 -7.83 1.10 -1.98
N ILE A 74 -8.00 0.26 -2.99
CA ILE A 74 -7.80 0.59 -4.40
C ILE A 74 -9.15 0.54 -5.10
N ASN A 75 -9.49 1.60 -5.82
CA ASN A 75 -10.76 1.68 -6.54
C ASN A 75 -10.54 2.14 -7.97
N GLN A 76 -11.15 1.43 -8.92
CA GLN A 76 -11.24 1.90 -10.30
C GLN A 76 -12.30 3.01 -10.35
N ARG A 77 -11.88 4.24 -10.64
CA ARG A 77 -12.75 5.42 -10.66
C ARG A 77 -13.33 5.72 -12.04
N GLN A 78 -12.61 5.35 -13.09
CA GLN A 78 -13.02 5.57 -14.48
C GLN A 78 -12.39 4.52 -15.39
N GLY A 79 -13.12 4.14 -16.43
CA GLY A 79 -12.69 3.24 -17.50
C GLY A 79 -13.87 2.94 -18.41
N PHE A 80 -13.63 2.29 -19.55
CA PHE A 80 -14.71 1.85 -20.43
C PHE A 80 -15.40 0.57 -19.95
N GLU A 81 -14.78 -0.16 -19.03
CA GLU A 81 -15.31 -1.37 -18.40
C GLU A 81 -14.67 -1.56 -17.02
N ASP A 82 -15.26 -2.36 -16.15
CA ASP A 82 -14.66 -2.71 -14.85
C ASP A 82 -13.65 -3.85 -14.99
N ILE A 83 -12.45 -3.64 -14.44
CA ILE A 83 -11.39 -4.64 -14.48
C ILE A 83 -11.61 -5.64 -13.34
N ARG A 84 -11.69 -6.92 -13.71
CA ARG A 84 -11.83 -8.02 -12.77
C ARG A 84 -10.47 -8.52 -12.31
N PHE A 85 -10.28 -8.61 -11.01
CA PHE A 85 -9.05 -9.05 -10.37
C PHE A 85 -9.17 -10.45 -9.77
N LYS A 86 -8.03 -11.14 -9.69
CA LYS A 86 -7.85 -12.36 -8.91
C LYS A 86 -7.33 -11.95 -7.55
N LEU A 87 -8.22 -11.88 -6.56
CA LEU A 87 -7.88 -11.33 -5.25
C LEU A 87 -6.85 -12.20 -4.52
N GLU A 88 -6.92 -13.52 -4.73
CA GLU A 88 -5.97 -14.52 -4.21
C GLU A 88 -4.55 -14.36 -4.74
N ASP A 89 -4.38 -13.69 -5.88
CA ASP A 89 -3.08 -13.42 -6.50
C ASP A 89 -2.48 -12.06 -6.07
N THR A 90 -3.12 -11.36 -5.11
CA THR A 90 -2.65 -10.08 -4.58
C THR A 90 -1.33 -10.24 -3.83
N ARG A 91 -0.43 -9.27 -4.00
CA ARG A 91 0.91 -9.30 -3.42
C ARG A 91 1.27 -7.94 -2.89
N ALA A 92 2.11 -7.89 -1.87
CA ALA A 92 2.69 -6.65 -1.38
C ALA A 92 4.17 -6.85 -1.06
N PHE A 93 4.96 -5.79 -1.23
CA PHE A 93 6.38 -5.81 -0.92
C PHE A 93 6.90 -4.39 -0.68
N VAL A 94 8.02 -4.29 0.03
CA VAL A 94 8.79 -3.05 0.19
C VAL A 94 9.63 -2.82 -1.07
N GLU A 95 9.66 -1.59 -1.59
CA GLU A 95 10.66 -1.19 -2.58
C GLU A 95 11.99 -0.87 -1.89
N THR A 96 13.08 -1.43 -2.41
CA THR A 96 14.45 -1.15 -1.96
C THR A 96 15.27 -0.77 -3.18
N ASP A 97 15.84 0.45 -3.20
CA ASP A 97 16.60 0.99 -4.33
C ASP A 97 15.88 0.93 -5.69
N GLY A 98 14.55 1.01 -5.67
CA GLY A 98 13.69 0.94 -6.86
C GLY A 98 13.38 -0.48 -7.36
N GLU A 99 13.86 -1.51 -6.65
CA GLU A 99 13.59 -2.91 -6.94
C GLU A 99 12.60 -3.52 -5.93
N ARG A 100 12.06 -4.70 -6.27
CA ARG A 100 11.24 -5.48 -5.35
C ARG A 100 12.14 -6.02 -4.22
N GLY A 101 11.93 -5.52 -3.01
CA GLY A 101 12.55 -6.01 -1.80
C GLY A 101 11.69 -7.05 -1.07
N GLU A 102 11.65 -6.92 0.26
CA GLU A 102 10.96 -7.84 1.16
C GLU A 102 9.46 -7.95 0.85
N SER A 103 8.94 -9.18 0.82
CA SER A 103 7.50 -9.43 0.65
C SER A 103 6.77 -9.19 1.96
N LEU A 104 5.65 -8.47 1.88
CA LEU A 104 4.79 -8.19 3.02
C LEU A 104 3.68 -9.24 3.08
N THR A 105 3.41 -9.74 4.28
CA THR A 105 2.27 -10.63 4.52
C THR A 105 0.97 -9.88 4.31
N ILE A 106 0.05 -10.46 3.55
CA ILE A 106 -1.32 -9.98 3.41
C ILE A 106 -2.20 -10.87 4.28
N GLU A 107 -2.93 -10.25 5.21
CA GLU A 107 -3.90 -10.96 6.04
C GLU A 107 -5.18 -11.23 5.25
N GLU A 108 -5.67 -10.21 4.56
CA GLU A 108 -6.93 -10.30 3.84
C GLU A 108 -6.90 -9.42 2.59
N THR A 109 -7.57 -9.89 1.53
CA THR A 109 -7.95 -9.05 0.39
C THR A 109 -9.42 -9.26 0.09
N THR A 110 -10.21 -8.19 0.21
CA THR A 110 -11.65 -8.20 -0.04
C THR A 110 -12.02 -7.25 -1.16
N GLN A 111 -13.19 -7.46 -1.76
CA GLN A 111 -13.76 -6.55 -2.73
C GLN A 111 -15.17 -6.18 -2.31
N ASP A 112 -15.45 -4.89 -2.24
CA ASP A 112 -16.78 -4.37 -2.00
C ASP A 112 -17.69 -4.63 -3.20
N ALA A 113 -18.82 -5.28 -2.98
CA ALA A 113 -19.70 -5.74 -4.05
C ALA A 113 -20.43 -4.61 -4.79
N GLN A 114 -20.55 -3.42 -4.18
CA GLN A 114 -21.27 -2.29 -4.77
C GLN A 114 -20.36 -1.36 -5.55
N THR A 115 -19.17 -1.10 -5.00
CA THR A 115 -18.21 -0.12 -5.53
C THR A 115 -17.06 -0.77 -6.30
N GLY A 116 -16.88 -2.09 -6.17
CA GLY A 116 -15.74 -2.82 -6.73
C GLY A 116 -14.41 -2.46 -6.08
N ALA A 117 -14.40 -1.66 -5.01
CA ALA A 117 -13.19 -1.27 -4.29
C ALA A 117 -12.53 -2.49 -3.66
N ILE A 118 -11.23 -2.63 -3.86
CA ILE A 118 -10.43 -3.73 -3.32
C ILE A 118 -9.69 -3.23 -2.10
N ALA A 119 -9.96 -3.83 -0.95
CA ALA A 119 -9.23 -3.56 0.28
C ALA A 119 -8.15 -4.63 0.47
N VAL A 120 -6.92 -4.20 0.75
CA VAL A 120 -5.77 -5.04 1.05
C VAL A 120 -5.30 -4.72 2.47
N THR A 121 -5.44 -5.67 3.38
CA THR A 121 -5.03 -5.55 4.78
C THR A 121 -3.70 -6.26 4.98
N PHE A 122 -2.71 -5.56 5.52
CA PHE A 122 -1.40 -6.13 5.79
C PHE A 122 -1.43 -6.94 7.09
N GLY A 123 -0.83 -8.13 7.09
CA GLY A 123 -0.80 -8.98 8.30
C GLY A 123 0.16 -8.48 9.37
N GLN A 124 1.15 -7.68 8.99
CA GLN A 124 1.87 -6.80 9.90
C GLN A 124 1.75 -5.38 9.36
N ALA A 125 1.43 -4.44 10.24
CA ALA A 125 1.39 -3.03 9.86
C ALA A 125 2.76 -2.57 9.35
N VAL A 126 2.75 -1.70 8.32
CA VAL A 126 3.95 -1.27 7.62
C VAL A 126 4.50 -0.02 8.29
N ASP A 127 5.79 -0.05 8.66
CA ASP A 127 6.44 1.01 9.42
C ASP A 127 6.63 2.31 8.62
N PRO A 128 6.56 3.49 9.28
CA PRO A 128 6.98 4.77 8.72
C PRO A 128 8.36 4.73 8.05
N GLY A 129 8.54 5.54 7.01
CA GLY A 129 9.77 5.60 6.22
C GLY A 129 9.86 4.53 5.12
N THR A 130 8.82 3.73 4.93
CA THR A 130 8.78 2.63 3.97
C THR A 130 8.13 3.05 2.65
N THR A 131 8.70 2.62 1.52
CA THR A 131 7.99 2.62 0.23
C THR A 131 7.40 1.24 0.00
N VAL A 132 6.07 1.15 -0.07
CA VAL A 132 5.33 -0.10 -0.25
C VAL A 132 4.73 -0.17 -1.65
N THR A 133 4.74 -1.35 -2.25
CA THR A 133 4.03 -1.61 -3.50
C THR A 133 3.02 -2.75 -3.32
N VAL A 134 1.77 -2.48 -3.70
CA VAL A 134 0.70 -3.49 -3.78
C VAL A 134 0.51 -3.87 -5.25
N GLY A 135 0.53 -5.17 -5.55
CA GLY A 135 0.29 -5.73 -6.87
C GLY A 135 -1.06 -6.43 -6.95
N LEU A 136 -1.93 -5.95 -7.83
CA LEU A 136 -3.20 -6.60 -8.17
C LEU A 136 -3.11 -7.27 -9.53
N ARG A 137 -3.50 -8.55 -9.60
CA ARG A 137 -3.47 -9.32 -10.85
C ARG A 137 -4.85 -9.32 -11.50
N PRO A 138 -5.07 -8.61 -12.63
CA PRO A 138 -6.31 -8.76 -13.37
C PRO A 138 -6.42 -10.18 -13.96
N ILE A 139 -7.65 -10.65 -14.17
CA ILE A 139 -7.90 -11.88 -14.95
C ILE A 139 -7.33 -11.71 -16.36
N ARG A 140 -7.57 -10.53 -16.94
CA ARG A 140 -6.97 -10.00 -18.17
C ARG A 140 -7.03 -8.48 -18.15
N ASN A 141 -6.17 -7.84 -18.93
CA ASN A 141 -6.31 -6.43 -19.28
C ASN A 141 -7.68 -6.16 -19.94
N PRO A 142 -8.15 -4.90 -19.91
CA PRO A 142 -9.40 -4.51 -20.55
C PRO A 142 -9.44 -4.88 -22.04
N ILE A 143 -10.65 -5.03 -22.57
CA ILE A 143 -10.90 -5.23 -23.99
C ILE A 143 -10.90 -3.92 -24.76
N THR A 144 -11.21 -2.81 -24.09
CA THR A 144 -11.25 -1.48 -24.71
C THR A 144 -9.95 -0.73 -24.42
N SER A 145 -9.37 -0.13 -25.46
CA SER A 145 -8.19 0.74 -25.32
C SER A 145 -8.58 2.06 -24.65
N GLY A 146 -7.64 2.70 -23.96
CA GLY A 146 -7.90 3.98 -23.30
C GLY A 146 -7.29 4.08 -21.91
N ALA A 147 -7.63 5.17 -21.23
CA ALA A 147 -7.17 5.45 -19.87
C ALA A 147 -8.15 4.89 -18.84
N TYR A 148 -7.63 4.08 -17.93
CA TYR A 148 -8.35 3.53 -16.78
C TYR A 148 -7.77 4.17 -15.52
N ILE A 149 -8.58 4.90 -14.78
CA ILE A 149 -8.16 5.71 -13.65
C ILE A 149 -8.40 4.94 -12.36
N PHE A 150 -7.35 4.81 -11.54
CA PHE A 150 -7.42 4.19 -10.25
C PHE A 150 -7.13 5.20 -9.15
N GLY A 151 -7.93 5.16 -8.09
CA GLY A 151 -7.73 5.90 -6.86
C GLY A 151 -7.22 5.00 -5.74
N VAL A 152 -6.47 5.58 -4.82
CA VAL A 152 -5.91 4.84 -3.67
C VAL A 152 -6.20 5.61 -2.38
N THR A 153 -6.67 4.90 -1.36
CA THR A 153 -6.89 5.40 -0.01
C THR A 153 -6.06 4.56 0.96
N ALA A 154 -5.28 5.20 1.83
CA ALA A 154 -4.50 4.52 2.87
C ALA A 154 -5.15 4.70 4.23
N PHE A 155 -5.06 3.69 5.08
CA PHE A 155 -5.61 3.68 6.44
C PHE A 155 -4.51 3.31 7.43
N PRO A 156 -4.36 4.05 8.55
CA PRO A 156 -3.44 3.65 9.61
C PRO A 156 -3.88 2.31 10.22
N ALA A 157 -2.96 1.66 10.93
CA ALA A 157 -3.29 0.50 11.74
C ALA A 157 -4.30 0.86 12.85
N GLY A 158 -5.15 -0.10 13.21
CA GLY A 158 -6.18 0.07 14.24
C GLY A 158 -7.59 -0.24 13.76
N GLU A 159 -8.44 -0.68 14.69
CA GLU A 159 -9.83 -1.09 14.41
C GLU A 159 -10.68 0.06 13.86
N LYS A 160 -10.50 1.26 14.42
CA LYS A 160 -11.17 2.49 14.00
C LYS A 160 -10.14 3.42 13.36
N SER A 161 -9.87 3.21 12.09
CA SER A 161 -8.91 4.01 11.32
C SER A 161 -9.61 4.92 10.32
N HIS A 162 -9.14 6.16 10.22
CA HIS A 162 -9.60 7.09 9.18
C HIS A 162 -8.71 6.99 7.94
N GLY A 163 -9.34 6.76 6.79
CA GLY A 163 -8.63 6.65 5.51
C GLY A 163 -8.37 8.00 4.86
N ILE A 164 -7.14 8.20 4.36
CA ILE A 164 -6.78 9.40 3.57
C ILE A 164 -6.70 9.02 2.10
N TYR A 165 -7.43 9.74 1.25
CA TYR A 165 -7.37 9.59 -0.20
C TYR A 165 -6.08 10.20 -0.75
N LEU A 166 -5.27 9.36 -1.40
CA LEU A 166 -3.91 9.71 -1.84
C LEU A 166 -3.86 10.25 -3.28
N GLY A 167 -5.01 10.31 -3.95
CA GLY A 167 -5.14 10.74 -5.33
C GLY A 167 -5.42 9.60 -6.31
N SER A 168 -5.34 9.91 -7.60
CA SER A 168 -5.55 8.96 -8.69
C SER A 168 -4.49 9.07 -9.77
N ARG A 169 -4.24 7.97 -10.45
CA ARG A 169 -3.40 7.90 -11.65
C ARG A 169 -4.03 6.95 -12.66
N SER A 170 -3.71 7.13 -13.94
CA SER A 170 -4.23 6.29 -15.00
C SER A 170 -3.23 5.23 -15.44
N ILE A 171 -3.75 4.06 -15.79
CA ILE A 171 -3.07 3.11 -16.66
C ILE A 171 -3.67 3.29 -18.05
N ARG A 172 -2.83 3.50 -19.05
CA ARG A 172 -3.25 3.58 -20.46
C ARG A 172 -3.08 2.21 -21.10
N PHE A 173 -4.18 1.65 -21.59
CA PHE A 173 -4.17 0.43 -22.38
C PHE A 173 -4.24 0.76 -23.86
N THR A 174 -3.47 0.02 -24.65
CA THR A 174 -3.39 0.19 -26.11
C THR A 174 -3.67 -1.13 -26.79
N GLU A 175 -3.98 -1.06 -28.08
CA GLU A 175 -3.85 -2.22 -28.94
C GLU A 175 -2.41 -2.73 -28.87
N GLY A 176 -2.23 -4.06 -28.89
CA GLY A 176 -0.91 -4.64 -29.07
C GLY A 176 -0.49 -4.45 -30.51
N ASP A 177 0.82 -4.30 -30.76
CA ASP A 177 1.32 -4.44 -32.12
C ASP A 177 0.93 -5.84 -32.60
N GLU A 178 0.18 -5.91 -33.70
CA GLU A 178 -0.11 -7.16 -34.38
C GLU A 178 1.25 -7.74 -34.81
N ILE A 179 1.79 -8.67 -34.02
CA ILE A 179 2.89 -9.50 -34.50
C ILE A 179 2.30 -10.30 -35.66
N ASP A 180 2.60 -9.84 -36.87
CA ASP A 180 2.27 -10.49 -38.13
C ASP A 180 2.69 -11.96 -38.05
N SER A 181 1.73 -12.82 -37.73
CA SER A 181 1.89 -14.26 -37.64
C SER A 181 1.74 -14.93 -39.01
N ARG A 182 1.83 -14.15 -40.12
CA ARG A 182 1.91 -14.68 -41.50
C ARG A 182 3.34 -14.77 -42.05
N ARG A 183 4.31 -15.08 -41.19
CA ARG A 183 5.55 -15.72 -41.64
C ARG A 183 5.79 -16.90 -40.72
N HIS A 184 5.47 -18.10 -41.20
CA HIS A 184 6.34 -19.26 -41.43
C HIS A 184 5.53 -20.31 -42.20
#